data_AF-A0A820NYE7-F1
#
_entry.id   AF-A0A820NYE7-F1
#
_cell.length_a   1.000
_cell.length_b   1.000
_cell.length_c   1.000
_cell.angle_alpha   90.00
_cell.angle_beta   90.00
_cell.angle_gamma   90.00
#
_symmetry.space_group_name_H-M   'P 1'
#
loop_
_entity.id
_entity.type
_entity.pdbx_description
1 polymer ?
#
loop_
_entity_poly.entity_id
_entity_poly.type
_entity_poly.pdbx_seq_one_letter_code
_entity_poly.pdbx_strand_id
1 'polypeptide(L)'
;ETATGVDSSGQFQLKDLVNISADKVGVIVRIEKERLHVLTMDGKTQVVPIQSVTKRKVNRNATALDSQNNNLNSGDIVNVVDGPNSNRQGQIKHLYRHFVFIFCRTLTENSGIFVAKARNLLLAGGTSRISSSPSMPVNAPYM
;
A
#
# COMPACT_ATOMS: atom_id res chain seq x y z
N GLU A 1 -3.31 -22.67 10.44
CA GLU A 1 -4.65 -22.11 10.74
C GLU A 1 -4.77 -20.77 10.04
N THR A 2 -5.50 -20.72 8.93
CA THR A 2 -5.69 -19.50 8.14
C THR A 2 -6.84 -18.72 8.75
N ALA A 3 -6.54 -17.69 9.55
CA ALA A 3 -7.54 -16.72 9.96
C ALA A 3 -8.13 -16.08 8.70
N THR A 4 -9.29 -16.56 8.26
CA THR A 4 -10.04 -15.97 7.16
C THR A 4 -10.51 -14.62 7.65
N GLY A 5 -9.72 -13.59 7.37
CA GLY A 5 -10.00 -12.20 7.70
C GLY A 5 -11.13 -11.64 6.84
N VAL A 6 -12.25 -12.34 6.80
CA VAL A 6 -13.44 -11.99 6.04
C VAL A 6 -14.56 -11.72 7.04
N ASP A 7 -15.32 -10.65 6.81
CA ASP A 7 -16.52 -10.38 7.60
C ASP A 7 -17.57 -11.50 7.43
N SER A 8 -18.48 -11.62 8.40
CA SER A 8 -19.62 -12.56 8.38
C SER A 8 -20.45 -12.45 7.10
N SER A 9 -20.45 -11.28 6.46
CA SER A 9 -21.18 -10.98 5.23
C SER A 9 -20.34 -11.19 3.95
N GLY A 10 -19.04 -11.49 4.06
CA GLY A 10 -18.11 -11.62 2.93
C GLY A 10 -17.83 -10.32 2.15
N GLN A 11 -18.43 -9.19 2.54
CA GLN A 11 -18.34 -7.92 1.82
C GLN A 11 -16.97 -7.25 1.97
N PHE A 12 -16.39 -7.35 3.18
CA PHE A 12 -15.13 -6.72 3.56
C PHE A 12 -14.08 -7.76 3.93
N GLN A 13 -12.83 -7.48 3.56
CA GLN A 13 -11.69 -8.33 3.89
C GLN A 13 -10.59 -7.52 4.58
N LEU A 14 -9.78 -8.19 5.38
CA LEU A 14 -8.56 -7.61 5.93
C LEU A 14 -7.68 -7.09 4.79
N LYS A 15 -7.09 -5.93 5.01
CA LYS A 15 -6.22 -5.22 4.07
C LYS A 15 -6.97 -4.66 2.85
N ASP A 16 -8.30 -4.62 2.83
CA ASP A 16 -9.05 -3.85 1.82
C ASP A 16 -9.00 -2.35 2.11
N LEU A 17 -8.96 -1.55 1.04
CA LEU A 17 -9.05 -0.10 1.09
C LEU A 17 -10.52 0.33 1.15
N VAL A 18 -10.87 1.17 2.12
CA VAL A 18 -12.21 1.69 2.32
C VAL A 18 -12.19 3.21 2.47
N ASN A 19 -13.29 3.84 2.07
CA ASN A 19 -13.55 5.24 2.38
C ASN A 19 -14.28 5.31 3.72
N ILE A 20 -13.72 6.07 4.65
CA ILE A 20 -14.31 6.37 5.96
C ILE A 20 -15.19 7.61 5.84
N SER A 21 -14.77 8.57 5.01
CA SER A 21 -15.52 9.79 4.72
C SER A 21 -15.15 10.28 3.32
N ALA A 22 -15.79 11.35 2.84
CA ALA A 22 -15.52 11.92 1.51
C ALA A 22 -14.04 12.25 1.28
N ASP A 23 -13.33 12.71 2.32
CA ASP A 23 -11.92 13.11 2.24
C ASP A 23 -10.95 12.10 2.91
N LYS A 24 -11.48 11.15 3.70
CA LYS A 24 -10.65 10.23 4.49
C LYS A 24 -10.75 8.80 3.98
N VAL A 25 -9.58 8.22 3.71
CA VAL A 25 -9.43 6.81 3.36
C VAL A 25 -8.70 6.04 4.46
N GLY A 26 -8.90 4.73 4.47
CA GLY A 26 -8.14 3.85 5.34
C GLY A 26 -8.18 2.39 4.90
N VAL A 27 -7.39 1.57 5.56
CA VAL A 27 -7.26 0.14 5.28
C VAL A 27 -7.78 -0.66 6.46
N ILE A 28 -8.57 -1.69 6.20
CA ILE A 28 -9.11 -2.55 7.25
C ILE A 28 -7.98 -3.39 7.84
N VAL A 29 -7.71 -3.21 9.13
CA VAL A 29 -6.67 -3.95 9.86
C VAL A 29 -7.25 -4.98 10.83
N ARG A 30 -8.53 -4.82 11.21
CA ARG A 30 -9.30 -5.79 11.98
C ARG A 30 -10.77 -5.74 11.59
N ILE A 31 -11.42 -6.89 11.60
CA ILE A 31 -12.86 -7.03 11.39
C ILE A 31 -13.49 -7.54 12.67
N GLU A 32 -14.52 -6.88 13.14
CA GLU A 32 -15.42 -7.34 14.19
C GLU A 32 -16.83 -7.48 13.63
N LYS A 33 -17.76 -8.06 14.41
CA LYS A 33 -19.10 -8.44 13.95
C LYS A 33 -19.94 -7.26 13.43
N GLU A 34 -19.79 -6.07 14.03
CA GLU A 34 -20.55 -4.86 13.67
C GLU A 34 -19.65 -3.64 13.38
N ARG A 35 -18.35 -3.78 13.65
CA ARG A 35 -17.37 -2.68 13.59
C ARG A 35 -16.12 -3.12 12.86
N LEU A 36 -15.48 -2.18 12.20
CA LEU A 36 -14.22 -2.37 11.50
C LEU A 36 -13.17 -1.48 12.13
N HIS A 37 -11.98 -2.04 12.36
CA HIS A 37 -10.83 -1.24 12.74
C HIS A 37 -10.10 -0.89 11.45
N VAL A 38 -10.12 0.38 11.13
CA VAL A 38 -9.58 0.92 9.90
C VAL A 38 -8.37 1.79 10.24
N LEU A 39 -7.21 1.45 9.69
CA LEU A 39 -6.04 2.31 9.77
C LEU A 39 -6.20 3.45 8.78
N THR A 40 -6.35 4.66 9.32
CA THR A 40 -6.54 5.88 8.53
C THR A 40 -5.24 6.37 7.91
N MET A 41 -5.33 7.26 6.93
CA MET A 41 -4.17 7.92 6.31
C MET A 41 -3.31 8.76 7.30
N ASP A 42 -3.82 9.07 8.49
CA ASP A 42 -3.07 9.75 9.56
C ASP A 42 -2.13 8.80 10.34
N GLY A 43 -2.16 7.50 10.01
CA GLY A 43 -1.44 6.47 10.77
C GLY A 43 -2.13 6.08 12.08
N LYS A 44 -3.37 6.53 12.31
CA LYS A 44 -4.19 6.17 13.48
C LYS A 44 -5.23 5.13 13.13
N THR A 45 -5.48 4.20 14.06
CA THR A 45 -6.55 3.21 13.92
C THR A 45 -7.85 3.82 14.42
N GLN A 46 -8.88 3.78 13.58
CA GLN A 46 -10.22 4.25 13.92
C GLN A 46 -11.20 3.10 13.85
N VAL A 47 -12.02 2.96 14.88
CA VAL A 47 -13.12 2.00 14.91
C VAL A 47 -14.35 2.67 14.30
N VAL A 48 -14.87 2.09 13.23
CA VAL A 48 -16.00 2.62 12.47
C VAL A 48 -17.03 1.53 12.21
N PRO A 49 -18.33 1.85 12.23
CA PRO A 49 -19.36 0.86 11.94
C PRO A 49 -19.30 0.47 10.46
N ILE A 50 -19.59 -0.81 10.16
CA ILE A 50 -19.53 -1.37 8.80
C ILE A 50 -20.37 -0.55 7.80
N GLN A 51 -21.54 -0.07 8.24
CA GLN A 51 -22.46 0.71 7.41
C GLN A 51 -21.93 2.10 7.03
N SER A 52 -20.98 2.66 7.79
CA SER A 52 -20.44 4.00 7.54
C SER A 52 -19.23 3.98 6.60
N VAL A 53 -18.73 2.80 6.23
CA VAL A 53 -17.61 2.68 5.30
C VAL A 53 -18.06 2.15 3.96
N THR A 54 -17.44 2.65 2.90
CA THR A 54 -17.69 2.15 1.55
C THR A 54 -16.42 1.51 1.01
N LYS A 55 -16.54 0.30 0.47
CA LYS A 55 -15.42 -0.38 -0.18
C LYS A 55 -14.96 0.43 -1.38
N ARG A 56 -13.67 0.76 -1.43
CA ARG A 56 -13.10 1.50 -2.55
C ARG A 56 -12.37 0.56 -3.48
N LYS A 57 -12.61 0.74 -4.78
CA LYS A 57 -11.84 0.04 -5.80
C LYS A 57 -10.40 0.55 -5.76
N VAL A 58 -9.48 -0.37 -5.48
CA VAL A 58 -8.04 -0.10 -5.46
C VAL A 58 -7.58 0.16 -6.89
N ASN A 59 -6.93 1.30 -7.10
CA ASN A 59 -6.35 1.61 -8.39
C ASN A 59 -4.94 1.01 -8.46
N ARG A 60 -4.78 -0.10 -9.20
CA ARG A 60 -3.48 -0.76 -9.41
C ARG A 60 -2.52 0.07 -10.28
N ASN A 61 -3.05 1.06 -11.00
CA ASN A 61 -2.27 2.00 -11.80
C ASN A 61 -1.94 3.28 -11.01
N ALA A 62 -2.26 3.35 -9.72
CA ALA A 62 -1.88 4.48 -8.89
C ALA A 62 -0.36 4.50 -8.72
N THR A 63 0.23 5.65 -9.04
CA THR A 63 1.65 5.91 -8.88
C THR A 63 1.86 7.07 -7.92
N ALA A 64 2.93 7.03 -7.12
CA ALA A 64 3.41 8.16 -6.35
C ALA A 64 4.89 8.37 -6.58
N LEU A 65 5.39 9.56 -6.23
CA LEU A 65 6.81 9.88 -6.29
C LEU A 65 7.42 9.78 -4.89
N ASP A 66 8.53 9.06 -4.79
CA ASP A 66 9.31 8.93 -3.56
C ASP A 66 10.20 10.17 -3.31
N SER A 67 11.05 10.13 -2.27
CA SER A 67 11.98 11.24 -1.97
C SER A 67 12.99 11.52 -3.09
N GLN A 68 13.25 10.55 -3.97
CA GLN A 68 14.20 10.63 -5.08
C GLN A 68 13.49 10.80 -6.43
N ASN A 69 12.19 11.11 -6.45
CA ASN A 69 11.35 11.20 -7.64
C ASN A 69 11.23 9.88 -8.44
N ASN A 70 11.41 8.74 -7.78
CA ASN A 70 11.10 7.42 -8.34
C ASN A 70 9.59 7.15 -8.30
N ASN A 71 9.08 6.49 -9.34
CA ASN A 71 7.71 6.02 -9.38
C ASN A 71 7.50 4.80 -8.48
N LEU A 72 6.70 4.98 -7.43
CA LEU A 72 6.20 3.94 -6.54
C LEU A 72 4.88 3.38 -7.07
N ASN A 73 4.79 2.06 -7.20
CA ASN A 73 3.58 1.35 -7.62
C ASN A 73 3.13 0.37 -6.54
N SER A 74 1.88 -0.08 -6.64
CA SER A 74 1.39 -1.18 -5.81
C SER A 74 2.21 -2.45 -6.07
N GLY A 75 2.77 -3.04 -5.01
CA GLY A 75 3.62 -4.23 -5.07
C GLY A 75 5.11 -3.96 -4.90
N ASP A 76 5.55 -2.71 -5.07
CA ASP A 76 6.96 -2.34 -4.89
C ASP A 76 7.39 -2.40 -3.42
N ILE A 77 8.66 -2.72 -3.20
CA ILE A 77 9.29 -2.73 -1.89
C ILE A 77 9.92 -1.37 -1.63
N VAL A 78 9.53 -0.77 -0.52
CA VAL A 78 9.99 0.56 -0.09
C VAL A 78 10.58 0.52 1.30
N ASN A 79 11.61 1.34 1.49
CA ASN A 79 12.21 1.63 2.79
C ASN A 79 11.74 2.99 3.26
N VAL A 80 11.33 3.08 4.52
CA VAL A 80 11.03 4.37 5.16
C VAL A 80 12.35 4.98 5.60
N VAL A 81 12.75 6.05 4.92
CA VAL A 81 13.99 6.79 5.26
C VAL A 81 13.71 7.89 6.28
N ASP A 82 12.48 8.42 6.30
CA ASP A 82 12.13 9.57 7.13
C ASP A 82 10.74 9.43 7.80
N GLY A 83 10.58 9.96 9.01
CA GLY A 83 9.31 9.98 9.75
C GLY A 83 9.19 8.94 10.90
N PRO A 84 8.00 8.77 11.49
CA PRO A 84 7.79 7.97 12.71
C PRO A 84 8.04 6.47 12.53
N ASN A 85 8.16 6.01 11.28
CA ASN A 85 8.41 4.61 10.93
C ASN A 85 9.78 4.42 10.25
N SER A 86 10.73 5.35 10.42
CA SER A 86 12.07 5.26 9.82
C SER A 86 12.76 3.93 10.12
N ASN A 87 13.57 3.46 9.16
CA ASN A 87 14.27 2.17 9.18
C ASN A 87 13.37 0.93 9.07
N ARG A 88 12.10 1.11 8.69
CA ARG A 88 11.21 -0.02 8.36
C ARG A 88 11.16 -0.24 6.85
N GLN A 89 11.10 -1.49 6.45
CA GLN A 89 10.88 -1.92 5.07
C GLN A 89 9.50 -2.57 4.94
N GLY A 90 8.83 -2.36 3.82
CA GLY A 90 7.65 -3.14 3.49
C GLY A 90 7.20 -3.00 2.05
N GLN A 91 6.16 -3.76 1.71
CA GLN A 91 5.58 -3.78 0.37
C GLN A 91 4.42 -2.80 0.29
N ILE A 92 4.38 -1.98 -0.76
CA ILE A 92 3.23 -1.11 -1.03
C ILE A 92 2.00 -1.97 -1.33
N LYS A 93 0.99 -1.87 -0.48
CA LYS A 93 -0.30 -2.52 -0.70
C LYS A 93 -1.28 -1.63 -1.44
N HIS A 94 -1.42 -0.40 -0.96
CA HIS A 94 -2.32 0.59 -1.54
C HIS A 94 -1.66 1.96 -1.59
N LEU A 95 -2.05 2.74 -2.59
CA LEU A 95 -1.48 4.04 -2.84
C LEU A 95 -2.62 5.04 -3.02
N TYR A 96 -2.57 6.15 -2.29
CA TYR A 96 -3.61 7.16 -2.30
C TYR A 96 -3.02 8.57 -2.20
N ARG A 97 -3.02 9.28 -3.34
CA ARG A 97 -2.42 10.62 -3.46
C ARG A 97 -0.94 10.58 -3.04
N HIS A 98 -0.59 11.21 -1.92
CA HIS A 98 0.76 11.21 -1.35
C HIS A 98 0.91 10.28 -0.13
N PHE A 99 -0.15 9.54 0.23
CA PHE A 99 -0.14 8.54 1.30
C PHE A 99 0.00 7.14 0.73
N VAL A 100 0.84 6.34 1.37
CA VAL A 100 1.17 4.99 0.94
C VAL A 100 0.92 4.04 2.10
N PHE A 101 0.10 3.02 1.85
CA PHE A 101 -0.16 1.94 2.80
C PHE A 101 0.80 0.81 2.51
N ILE A 102 1.62 0.48 3.50
CA ILE A 102 2.73 -0.44 3.36
C ILE A 102 2.49 -1.61 4.29
N PHE A 103 2.69 -2.82 3.76
CA PHE A 103 2.63 -4.06 4.52
C PHE A 103 4.04 -4.51 4.88
N CYS A 104 4.32 -4.58 6.18
CA CYS A 104 5.52 -5.14 6.76
C CYS A 104 5.19 -6.48 7.41
N ARG A 105 5.84 -7.56 6.97
CA ARG A 105 5.63 -8.89 7.54
C ARG A 105 6.18 -9.02 8.95
N THR A 106 7.23 -8.26 9.29
CA THR A 106 7.86 -8.30 10.61
C THR A 106 7.05 -7.51 11.65
N LEU A 107 6.12 -6.65 11.20
CA LEU A 107 5.23 -5.90 12.08
C LEU A 107 3.97 -6.71 12.37
N THR A 108 3.68 -6.98 13.64
CA THR A 108 2.44 -7.65 14.07
C THR A 108 1.32 -6.64 14.36
N GLU A 109 1.69 -5.41 14.66
CA GLU A 109 0.76 -4.30 14.88
C GLU A 109 -0.06 -4.02 13.62
N ASN A 110 -1.36 -3.73 13.80
CA ASN A 110 -2.26 -3.37 12.70
C ASN A 110 -2.27 -4.37 11.53
N SER A 111 -2.13 -5.67 11.82
CA SER A 111 -2.00 -6.73 10.81
C SER A 111 -0.83 -6.52 9.84
N GLY A 112 0.23 -5.86 10.32
CA GLY A 112 1.43 -5.51 9.58
C GLY A 112 1.27 -4.33 8.63
N ILE A 113 0.15 -3.58 8.68
CA ILE A 113 -0.08 -2.42 7.82
C ILE A 113 0.30 -1.15 8.57
N PHE A 114 1.07 -0.28 7.92
CA PHE A 114 1.36 1.07 8.39
C PHE A 114 1.26 2.08 7.25
N VAL A 115 1.18 3.37 7.59
CA VAL A 115 1.09 4.46 6.62
C VAL A 115 2.36 5.30 6.65
N ALA A 116 2.82 5.69 5.46
CA ALA A 116 3.88 6.66 5.28
C ALA A 116 3.56 7.61 4.11
N LYS A 117 4.21 8.77 4.11
CA LYS A 117 4.12 9.70 2.97
C LYS A 117 5.09 9.23 1.89
N ALA A 118 4.70 9.32 0.62
CA ALA A 118 5.54 8.90 -0.50
C ALA A 118 6.92 9.59 -0.48
N ARG A 119 6.96 10.90 -0.22
CA ARG A 119 8.20 11.70 -0.04
C ARG A 119 9.15 11.23 1.08
N ASN A 120 8.69 10.39 1.99
CA ASN A 120 9.46 9.87 3.11
C ASN A 120 9.92 8.42 2.86
N LEU A 121 9.56 7.88 1.70
CA LEU A 121 9.90 6.54 1.25
C LEU A 121 11.04 6.63 0.25
N LEU A 122 11.73 5.51 0.16
CA LEU A 122 12.75 5.23 -0.82
C LEU A 122 12.39 3.91 -1.50
N LEU A 123 12.37 3.90 -2.83
CA LEU A 123 12.23 2.66 -3.59
C LEU A 123 13.45 1.75 -3.31
N ALA A 124 13.21 0.60 -2.67
CA ALA A 124 14.24 -0.38 -2.35
C ALA A 124 14.29 -1.52 -3.37
N GLY A 125 13.16 -1.82 -4.00
CA GLY A 125 13.06 -2.81 -5.06
C GLY A 125 11.72 -2.69 -5.77
N GLY A 126 11.76 -2.34 -7.06
CA GLY A 126 10.56 -2.32 -7.89
C GLY A 126 10.28 -3.71 -8.46
N THR A 127 9.01 -4.02 -8.65
CA THR A 127 8.62 -5.09 -9.56
C THR A 127 8.99 -4.59 -10.95
N SER A 128 10.23 -4.88 -11.39
CA SER A 128 10.69 -4.59 -12.73
C SER A 128 9.67 -5.20 -13.70
N ARG A 129 8.74 -4.38 -14.21
CA ARG A 129 8.23 -4.62 -15.55
C ARG A 129 9.47 -4.46 -16.39
N ILE A 130 10.08 -5.60 -16.70
CA ILE A 130 11.18 -5.75 -17.62
C ILE A 130 10.84 -4.84 -18.79
N SER A 131 11.42 -3.64 -18.81
CA SER A 131 11.54 -2.89 -20.04
C SER A 131 12.59 -3.70 -20.77
N SER A 132 12.14 -4.73 -21.47
CA SER A 132 12.84 -5.32 -22.59
C SER A 132 13.06 -4.17 -23.56
N SER A 133 14.14 -3.41 -23.34
CA SER A 133 14.79 -2.69 -24.41
C SER A 133 15.17 -3.77 -25.42
N PRO A 134 14.62 -3.77 -26.65
CA PRO A 134 15.18 -4.61 -27.68
C PRO A 134 16.60 -4.10 -27.89
N SER A 135 17.59 -4.88 -27.45
CA SER A 135 18.99 -4.65 -27.79
C SER A 135 19.07 -4.74 -29.31
N MET A 136 19.07 -3.60 -30.00
CA MET A 136 19.51 -3.56 -31.39
C MET A 136 21.02 -3.86 -31.39
N PRO A 137 21.50 -4.88 -32.13
CA PRO A 137 22.91 -4.97 -32.43
C PRO A 137 23.25 -3.86 -33.43
N VAL A 138 23.88 -2.80 -32.94
CA VAL A 138 24.57 -1.84 -33.80
C VAL A 138 25.89 -2.47 -34.27
N ASN A 139 26.20 -2.23 -35.54
CA ASN A 139 27.45 -2.51 -36.25
C ASN A 139 27.67 -3.89 -36.89
N ALA A 140 27.28 -3.95 -38.17
CA ALA A 140 28.21 -4.40 -39.20
C ALA A 140 29.43 -3.45 -39.28
N PRO A 141 30.59 -3.95 -39.71
CA PRO A 141 31.30 -3.23 -40.76
C PRO A 141 31.66 -4.14 -41.94
N TYR A 142 31.57 -3.48 -43.08
CA TYR A 142 32.00 -3.86 -44.42
C TYR A 142 33.50 -4.23 -44.44
N MET A 143 33.83 -5.43 -44.93
CA MET A 143 35.08 -5.76 -45.65
C MET A 143 34.78 -6.88 -46.65
#